data_AF-A0A538ASJ5-F1
#
_entry.id   AF-A0A538ASJ5-F1
#
_cell.length_a   1.000
_cell.length_b   1.000
_cell.length_c   1.000
_cell.angle_alpha   90.00
_cell.angle_beta   90.00
_cell.angle_gamma   90.00
#
_symmetry.space_group_name_H-M   'P 1'
#
loop_
_entity.id
_entity.type
_entity.pdbx_description
1 polymer ?
#
loop_
_entity_poly.entity_id
_entity_poly.type
_entity_poly.pdbx_seq_one_letter_code
_entity_poly.pdbx_strand_id
1 'polypeptide(L)'
;ELLMMEEGFYDDPRHELGVADARIFRAARILVDTSLHIGDMTVEEAVRFMMENTGFTEPTARAEVGRYCSWPTQASSYLTGSLEIERIRRRYFDERRGDLRSFHDRLAGSGALPIGLAERALMG
;
A
#
# COMPACT_ATOMS: atom_id res chain seq x y z
N GLU A 1 -8.84 3.88 -2.36
CA GLU A 1 -9.43 2.67 -2.97
C GLU A 1 -10.33 1.96 -1.98
N LEU A 2 -9.81 1.33 -0.92
CA LEU A 2 -10.64 0.61 0.06
C LEU A 2 -11.77 1.45 0.65
N LEU A 3 -11.49 2.67 1.11
CA LEU A 3 -12.54 3.54 1.66
C LEU A 3 -13.66 3.82 0.64
N MET A 4 -13.31 4.03 -0.63
CA MET A 4 -14.32 4.29 -1.67
C MET A 4 -15.23 3.06 -1.86
N MET A 5 -14.65 1.86 -1.77
CA MET A 5 -15.40 0.61 -1.80
C MET A 5 -16.31 0.46 -0.58
N GLU A 6 -15.80 0.73 0.63
CA GLU A 6 -16.56 0.68 1.88
C GLU A 6 -17.74 1.66 1.90
N GLU A 7 -17.56 2.85 1.32
CA GLU A 7 -18.58 3.91 1.25
C GLU A 7 -19.53 3.74 0.03
N GLY A 8 -19.41 2.65 -0.72
CA GLY A 8 -20.35 2.31 -1.81
C GLY A 8 -20.19 3.12 -3.09
N PHE A 9 -19.01 3.69 -3.36
CA PHE A 9 -18.74 4.41 -4.61
C PHE A 9 -18.55 3.50 -5.83
N TYR A 10 -18.43 2.19 -5.62
CA TYR A 10 -18.33 1.20 -6.69
C TYR A 10 -19.64 0.44 -6.80
N ASP A 11 -20.21 0.41 -8.01
CA ASP A 11 -21.48 -0.22 -8.36
C ASP A 11 -21.32 -1.51 -9.18
N ASP A 12 -20.09 -1.82 -9.59
CA ASP A 12 -19.73 -2.99 -10.40
C ASP A 12 -18.73 -3.88 -9.66
N PRO A 13 -19.00 -5.20 -9.50
CA PRO A 13 -18.09 -6.15 -8.86
C PRO A 13 -16.68 -6.20 -9.46
N ARG A 14 -16.51 -5.81 -10.73
CA ARG A 14 -15.18 -5.70 -11.37
C ARG A 14 -14.29 -4.65 -10.71
N HIS A 15 -14.86 -3.63 -10.08
CA HIS A 15 -14.07 -2.68 -9.30
C HIS A 15 -13.48 -3.32 -8.03
N GLU A 16 -14.23 -4.19 -7.35
CA GLU A 16 -13.72 -4.92 -6.19
C GLU A 16 -12.53 -5.80 -6.58
N LEU A 17 -12.64 -6.48 -7.73
CA LEU A 17 -11.52 -7.25 -8.30
C LEU A 17 -10.32 -6.34 -8.59
N GLY A 18 -10.53 -5.18 -9.22
CA GLY A 18 -9.45 -4.23 -9.49
C GLY A 18 -8.77 -3.70 -8.22
N VAL A 19 -9.53 -3.44 -7.14
CA VAL A 19 -8.98 -3.05 -5.84
C VAL A 19 -8.16 -4.20 -5.23
N ALA A 20 -8.63 -5.43 -5.34
CA ALA A 20 -7.92 -6.61 -4.88
C ALA A 20 -6.61 -6.82 -5.66
N ASP A 21 -6.65 -6.77 -7.00
CA ASP A 21 -5.47 -6.89 -7.88
C ASP A 21 -4.43 -5.81 -7.56
N ALA A 22 -4.87 -4.56 -7.40
CA ALA A 22 -3.98 -3.47 -7.03
C ALA A 22 -3.35 -3.67 -5.64
N ARG A 23 -4.07 -4.28 -4.69
CA ARG A 23 -3.54 -4.59 -3.35
C ARG A 23 -2.57 -5.78 -3.39
N ILE A 24 -2.86 -6.83 -4.17
CA ILE A 24 -1.97 -7.98 -4.41
C ILE A 24 -0.66 -7.50 -5.02
N PHE A 25 -0.73 -6.65 -6.05
CA PHE A 25 0.45 -6.06 -6.67
C PHE A 25 1.32 -5.31 -5.67
N ARG A 26 0.73 -4.45 -4.82
CA ARG A 26 1.48 -3.71 -3.82
C ARG A 26 2.00 -4.59 -2.67
N ALA A 27 1.37 -5.74 -2.41
CA ALA A 27 1.89 -6.74 -1.50
C ALA A 27 3.10 -7.47 -2.10
N ALA A 28 3.01 -7.86 -3.39
CA ALA A 28 4.13 -8.44 -4.13
C ALA A 28 5.36 -7.52 -4.14
N ARG A 29 5.14 -6.20 -4.26
CA ARG A 29 6.20 -5.18 -4.11
C ARG A 29 6.95 -5.27 -2.79
N ILE A 30 6.26 -5.45 -1.66
CA ILE A 30 6.91 -5.57 -0.34
C ILE A 30 7.81 -6.80 -0.32
N LEU A 31 7.29 -7.94 -0.78
CA LEU A 31 8.03 -9.20 -0.80
C LEU A 31 9.27 -9.10 -1.69
N VAL A 32 9.09 -8.65 -2.93
CA VAL A 32 10.18 -8.59 -3.91
C VAL A 32 11.25 -7.57 -3.51
N ASP A 33 10.85 -6.37 -3.10
CA ASP A 33 11.80 -5.33 -2.65
C ASP A 33 12.63 -5.83 -1.46
N THR A 34 11.97 -6.42 -0.46
CA THR A 34 12.68 -6.98 0.71
C THR A 34 13.62 -8.10 0.30
N SER A 35 13.13 -9.10 -0.43
CA SER A 35 13.91 -10.29 -0.82
C SER A 35 15.11 -9.95 -1.71
N LEU A 36 14.97 -9.00 -2.64
CA LEU A 36 16.08 -8.52 -3.45
C LEU A 36 17.19 -7.91 -2.59
N HIS A 37 16.82 -7.05 -1.63
CA HIS A 37 17.78 -6.27 -0.85
C HIS A 37 18.38 -7.03 0.33
N ILE A 38 17.78 -8.15 0.76
CA ILE A 38 18.39 -9.07 1.74
C ILE A 38 19.09 -10.27 1.09
N GLY A 39 18.99 -10.42 -0.24
CA GLY A 39 19.68 -11.47 -1.00
C GLY A 39 18.94 -12.82 -1.06
N ASP A 40 17.65 -12.86 -0.71
CA ASP A 40 16.81 -14.06 -0.76
C ASP A 40 16.25 -14.34 -2.17
N MET A 41 16.28 -13.34 -3.06
CA MET A 41 15.92 -13.49 -4.47
C MET A 41 16.97 -12.85 -5.37
N THR A 42 17.29 -13.53 -6.47
CA THR A 42 17.94 -12.92 -7.63
C THR A 42 16.95 -12.02 -8.39
N VAL A 43 17.47 -11.14 -9.25
CA VAL A 43 16.64 -10.28 -10.12
C VAL A 43 15.69 -11.11 -10.99
N GLU A 44 16.16 -12.21 -11.55
CA GLU A 44 15.40 -13.09 -12.44
C GLU A 44 14.30 -13.85 -11.69
N GLU A 45 14.55 -14.26 -10.45
CA GLU A 45 13.53 -14.86 -9.57
C GLU A 45 12.47 -13.81 -9.20
N ALA A 46 12.87 -12.58 -8.89
CA ALA A 46 11.96 -11.48 -8.63
C ALA A 46 11.07 -11.15 -9.84
N VAL A 47 11.63 -11.12 -11.06
CA VAL A 47 10.86 -10.89 -12.29
C VAL A 47 9.81 -11.98 -12.47
N ARG A 48 10.21 -13.25 -12.29
CA ARG A 48 9.30 -14.39 -12.38
C ARG A 48 8.19 -14.32 -11.33
N PHE A 49 8.55 -14.01 -10.09
CA PHE A 49 7.60 -13.82 -9.01
C PHE A 49 6.55 -12.76 -9.34
N MET A 50 6.97 -11.61 -9.87
CA MET A 50 6.03 -10.55 -10.28
C MET A 50 5.09 -11.03 -11.38
N MET A 51 5.58 -11.74 -12.40
CA MET A 51 4.73 -12.28 -13.48
C MET A 51 3.68 -13.26 -12.96
N GLU A 52 4.10 -14.20 -12.10
CA GLU A 52 3.23 -15.25 -11.54
C GLU A 52 2.15 -14.69 -10.60
N ASN A 53 2.41 -13.57 -9.93
CA ASN A 53 1.54 -13.07 -8.86
C ASN A 53 0.75 -11.80 -9.19
N THR A 54 1.08 -11.07 -10.27
CA THR A 54 0.45 -9.76 -10.54
C THR A 54 -0.09 -9.61 -11.97
N GLY A 55 -0.12 -10.69 -12.76
CA GLY A 55 -0.59 -10.68 -14.15
C GLY A 55 0.29 -9.87 -15.10
N PHE A 56 1.50 -9.50 -14.68
CA PHE A 56 2.40 -8.68 -15.48
C PHE A 56 3.04 -9.48 -16.60
N THR A 57 3.20 -8.82 -17.75
CA THR A 57 4.08 -9.32 -18.81
C THR A 57 5.54 -9.24 -18.36
N GLU A 58 6.41 -10.07 -18.95
CA GLU A 58 7.84 -10.05 -18.60
C GLU A 58 8.48 -8.65 -18.75
N PRO A 59 8.25 -7.87 -19.83
CA PRO A 59 8.82 -6.53 -19.93
C PRO A 59 8.38 -5.60 -18.80
N THR A 60 7.10 -5.65 -18.41
CA THR A 60 6.56 -4.86 -17.30
C THR A 60 7.17 -5.29 -15.97
N ALA A 61 7.24 -6.60 -15.71
CA ALA A 61 7.82 -7.15 -14.48
C ALA A 61 9.31 -6.78 -14.36
N ARG A 62 10.08 -6.90 -15.46
CA ARG A 62 11.49 -6.52 -15.49
C ARG A 62 11.72 -5.03 -15.28
N ALA A 63 10.88 -4.18 -15.85
CA ALA A 63 10.94 -2.73 -15.62
C ALA A 63 10.69 -2.38 -14.15
N GLU A 64 9.66 -2.97 -13.54
CA GLU A 64 9.36 -2.77 -12.12
C GLU A 64 10.48 -3.29 -11.21
N VAL A 65 10.98 -4.51 -11.45
CA VAL A 65 12.10 -5.06 -10.66
C VAL A 65 13.35 -4.22 -10.80
N GLY A 66 13.69 -3.77 -12.01
CA GLY A 66 14.83 -2.85 -12.22
C GLY A 66 14.68 -1.54 -11.44
N ARG A 67 13.45 -1.04 -11.31
CA ARG A 67 13.14 0.13 -10.47
C ARG A 67 13.35 -0.18 -8.98
N TYR A 68 12.94 -1.35 -8.50
CA TYR A 68 13.12 -1.75 -7.10
C TYR A 68 14.61 -1.87 -6.73
N CYS A 69 15.43 -2.41 -7.64
CA CYS A 69 16.88 -2.46 -7.48
C CYS A 69 17.51 -1.06 -7.40
N SER A 70 16.98 -0.09 -8.16
CA SER A 70 17.53 1.26 -8.24
C SER A 70 17.06 2.18 -7.11
N TRP A 71 15.92 1.85 -6.47
CA TRP A 71 15.32 2.66 -5.41
C TRP A 71 14.76 1.77 -4.29
N PRO A 72 15.63 1.23 -3.42
CA PRO A 72 15.24 0.34 -2.33
C PRO A 72 14.20 0.98 -1.42
N THR A 73 13.29 0.18 -0.86
CA THR A 73 12.22 0.56 0.10
C THR A 73 11.08 1.39 -0.47
N GLN A 74 11.27 2.03 -1.63
CA GLN A 74 10.26 2.90 -2.20
C GLN A 74 8.99 2.13 -2.60
N ALA A 75 9.15 0.97 -3.25
CA ALA A 75 8.01 0.18 -3.71
C ALA A 75 7.19 -0.39 -2.54
N SER A 76 7.86 -0.72 -1.44
CA SER A 76 7.25 -1.21 -0.21
C SER A 76 6.38 -0.14 0.48
N SER A 77 6.74 1.14 0.34
CA SER A 77 6.07 2.27 1.04
C SER A 77 4.57 2.41 0.75
N TYR A 78 4.10 1.97 -0.42
CA TYR A 78 2.71 2.15 -0.84
C TYR A 78 1.74 1.38 0.06
N LEU A 79 1.96 0.07 0.21
CA LEU A 79 1.06 -0.76 1.00
C LEU A 79 1.36 -0.64 2.50
N THR A 80 2.62 -0.50 2.91
CA THR A 80 2.93 -0.28 4.33
C THR A 80 2.30 1.01 4.85
N GLY A 81 2.37 2.10 4.09
CA GLY A 81 1.68 3.35 4.43
C GLY A 81 0.16 3.19 4.51
N SER A 82 -0.46 2.48 3.55
CA SER A 82 -1.91 2.18 3.59
C SER A 82 -2.29 1.39 4.83
N LEU A 83 -1.54 0.33 5.15
CA LEU A 83 -1.79 -0.53 6.31
C LEU A 83 -1.69 0.25 7.62
N GLU A 84 -0.71 1.16 7.73
CA GLU A 84 -0.59 2.01 8.91
C GLU A 84 -1.76 2.99 9.03
N ILE A 85 -2.21 3.60 7.93
CA ILE A 85 -3.41 4.47 7.95
C ILE A 85 -4.65 3.66 8.36
N GLU A 86 -4.83 2.44 7.85
CA GLU A 86 -5.92 1.54 8.24
C GLU A 86 -5.85 1.18 9.74
N ARG A 87 -4.66 0.91 10.27
CA ARG A 87 -4.42 0.64 11.70
C ARG A 87 -4.76 1.85 12.56
N ILE A 88 -4.29 3.04 12.18
CA ILE A 88 -4.55 4.28 12.91
C ILE A 88 -6.05 4.62 12.87
N ARG A 89 -6.71 4.46 11.72
CA ARG A 89 -8.17 4.67 11.57
C ARG A 89 -8.95 3.78 12.54
N ARG A 90 -8.62 2.48 12.60
CA ARG A 90 -9.26 1.55 13.54
C ARG A 90 -9.10 2.01 14.98
N ARG A 91 -7.87 2.33 15.39
CA ARG A 91 -7.57 2.81 16.74
C ARG A 91 -8.30 4.11 17.08
N TYR A 92 -8.35 5.07 16.15
CA TYR A 92 -9.07 6.34 16.33
C TYR A 92 -10.55 6.14 16.67
N PHE A 93 -11.20 5.19 16.00
CA PHE A 93 -12.60 4.84 16.27
C PHE A 93 -12.79 4.01 17.53
N ASP A 94 -11.89 3.05 17.81
CA ASP A 94 -11.92 2.27 19.05
C ASP A 94 -11.82 3.17 20.29
N GLU A 95 -10.99 4.21 20.21
CA GLU A 95 -10.85 5.25 21.25
C GLU A 95 -11.94 6.35 21.19
N ARG A 96 -12.92 6.22 20.29
CA ARG A 96 -14.04 7.17 20.11
C ARG A 96 -13.60 8.63 19.95
N ARG A 97 -12.52 8.87 19.21
CA ARG A 97 -11.91 10.21 19.04
C ARG A 97 -12.69 11.15 18.11
N GLY A 98 -13.59 10.61 17.29
CA GLY A 98 -14.45 11.38 16.38
C GLY A 98 -15.09 10.50 15.29
N ASP A 99 -15.65 11.16 14.29
CA ASP A 99 -16.23 10.53 13.09
C ASP A 99 -15.22 10.44 11.92
N LEU A 100 -15.65 9.83 10.82
CA LEU A 100 -14.81 9.64 9.63
C LEU A 100 -14.35 10.95 8.99
N ARG A 101 -15.21 11.98 9.00
CA ARG A 101 -14.85 13.30 8.48
C ARG A 101 -13.71 13.91 9.28
N SER A 102 -13.87 13.98 10.61
CA SER A 102 -12.85 14.54 11.51
C SER A 102 -11.53 13.77 11.45
N PHE A 103 -11.56 12.44 11.25
CA PHE A 103 -10.37 11.64 11.01
C PHE A 103 -9.62 12.09 9.76
N HIS A 104 -10.31 12.20 8.62
CA HIS A 104 -9.68 12.65 7.36
C HIS A 104 -9.20 14.10 7.43
N ASP A 105 -9.97 15.00 8.02
CA ASP A 105 -9.60 16.41 8.15
C ASP A 105 -8.31 16.56 8.97
N ARG A 106 -8.16 15.79 10.05
CA ARG A 106 -6.93 15.80 10.87
C ARG A 106 -5.75 15.17 10.13
N LEU A 107 -5.95 14.01 9.50
CA LEU A 107 -4.88 13.31 8.80
C LEU A 107 -4.35 14.16 7.63
N ALA A 108 -5.24 14.60 6.74
CA ALA A 108 -4.87 15.39 5.57
C ALA A 108 -4.45 16.83 5.92
N GLY A 109 -5.09 17.43 6.92
CA GLY A 109 -4.77 18.77 7.40
C GLY A 109 -3.39 18.88 8.08
N SER A 110 -2.81 17.76 8.51
CA SER A 110 -1.46 17.72 9.09
C SER A 110 -0.33 17.81 8.05
N GLY A 111 -0.65 17.70 6.75
CA GLY A 111 0.32 17.68 5.67
C GLY A 111 1.01 16.31 5.48
N ALA A 112 2.07 16.29 4.69
CA ALA A 112 2.80 15.06 4.35
C ALA A 112 3.82 14.67 5.45
N LEU A 113 3.34 14.50 6.68
CA LEU A 113 4.16 14.06 7.79
C LEU A 113 4.55 12.57 7.66
N PRO A 114 5.73 12.16 8.17
CA PRO A 114 6.00 10.76 8.45
C PRO A 114 4.86 10.13 9.27
N ILE A 115 4.46 8.91 8.94
CA ILE A 115 3.21 8.31 9.44
C ILE A 115 3.12 8.27 10.97
N GLY A 116 4.24 8.04 11.68
CA GLY A 116 4.28 8.09 13.14
C GLY A 116 4.08 9.50 13.72
N LEU A 117 4.49 10.56 13.00
CA LEU A 117 4.18 11.94 13.38
C LEU A 117 2.71 12.27 13.11
N ALA A 118 2.17 11.79 11.99
CA ALA A 118 0.75 11.93 11.66
C ALA A 118 -0.13 11.24 12.72
N GLU A 119 0.21 10.02 13.16
CA GLU A 119 -0.51 9.33 14.24
C GLU A 119 -0.52 10.16 15.53
N ARG A 120 0.62 10.73 15.94
CA ARG A 120 0.68 11.59 17.13
C ARG A 120 -0.20 12.84 16.96
N ALA A 121 -0.15 13.50 15.81
CA ALA A 121 -1.01 14.67 15.56
C ALA A 121 -2.51 14.33 15.59
N LEU A 122 -2.89 13.15 15.10
CA LEU A 122 -4.28 12.65 15.09
C LEU A 122 -4.81 12.31 16.49
N MET A 123 -3.98 11.63 17.29
CA MET A 123 -4.37 11.04 18.57
C MET A 123 -4.23 12.03 19.75
N GLY A 124 -3.46 13.11 19.57
CA GLY A 124 -3.09 14.05 20.64
C GLY A 124 -2.00 13.48 21.55
#